data_AF-A0A1Q6V0D2-F1
#
_entry.id   AF-A0A1Q6V0D2-F1
#
_cell.length_a   1.000
_cell.length_b   1.000
_cell.length_c   1.000
_cell.angle_alpha   90.00
_cell.angle_beta   90.00
_cell.angle_gamma   90.00
#
_symmetry.space_group_name_H-M   'P 1'
#
loop_
_entity.id
_entity.type
_entity.pdbx_description
1 polymer ?
#
loop_
_entity_poly.entity_id
_entity_poly.type
_entity_poly.pdbx_seq_one_letter_code
_entity_poly.pdbx_strand_id
1 'polypeptide(L)'
;MKIKELKKTLKKEILSCNHVYIIGHNYIDLDAYGAMVGISKIVEKFNKKYTFIINDNEIELSVNNAINKLNNKNYIEKEVKDFNKSLLVVVDTNKGKLLSCKDVLDKFNQIIVIDHHNITEETLNINNLFNDSNYSSTCEIITELLRSF
;
A
#
# COMPACT_ATOMS: atom_id res chain seq x y z
N MET A 1 2.84 -6.06 15.38
CA MET A 1 1.66 -5.17 15.54
C MET A 1 0.39 -6.01 15.38
N LYS A 2 -0.65 -5.84 16.20
CA LYS A 2 -1.96 -6.51 15.99
C LYS A 2 -2.84 -5.72 15.01
N ILE A 3 -3.82 -6.36 14.36
CA ILE A 3 -4.69 -5.67 13.37
C ILE A 3 -5.45 -4.46 13.96
N LYS A 4 -5.82 -4.53 15.25
CA LYS A 4 -6.43 -3.40 15.99
C LYS A 4 -5.48 -2.21 16.13
N GLU A 5 -4.19 -2.47 16.27
CA GLU A 5 -3.15 -1.43 16.33
C GLU A 5 -2.90 -0.87 14.93
N LEU A 6 -2.80 -1.72 13.90
CA LEU A 6 -2.71 -1.30 12.50
C LEU A 6 -3.84 -0.33 12.15
N LYS A 7 -5.08 -0.69 12.46
CA LYS A 7 -6.25 0.18 12.25
C LYS A 7 -6.07 1.56 12.91
N LYS A 8 -5.64 1.59 14.18
CA LYS A 8 -5.45 2.84 14.93
C LYS A 8 -4.37 3.71 14.30
N THR A 9 -3.22 3.12 13.99
CA THR A 9 -2.09 3.79 13.35
C THR A 9 -2.48 4.30 11.97
N LEU A 10 -3.05 3.45 11.11
CA LEU A 10 -3.50 3.83 9.78
C LEU A 10 -4.50 4.98 9.81
N LYS A 11 -5.53 4.90 10.69
CA LYS A 11 -6.50 6.00 10.86
C LYS A 11 -5.81 7.31 11.25
N LYS A 12 -4.91 7.26 12.23
CA LYS A 12 -4.19 8.42 12.74
C LYS A 12 -3.37 9.08 11.62
N GLU A 13 -2.58 8.29 10.89
CA GLU A 13 -1.70 8.82 9.85
C GLU A 13 -2.47 9.29 8.59
N ILE A 14 -3.58 8.64 8.24
CA ILE A 14 -4.47 9.15 7.18
C ILE A 14 -5.03 10.52 7.58
N LEU A 15 -5.49 10.70 8.82
CA LEU A 15 -6.05 11.97 9.27
C LEU A 15 -5.00 13.09 9.35
N SER A 16 -3.74 12.76 9.68
CA SER A 16 -2.63 13.71 9.83
C SER A 16 -2.01 14.15 8.49
N CYS A 17 -2.14 13.36 7.43
CA CYS A 17 -1.55 13.64 6.12
C CYS A 17 -2.51 14.40 5.18
N ASN A 18 -1.98 15.01 4.12
CA ASN A 18 -2.76 15.63 3.04
C ASN A 18 -3.06 14.62 1.91
N HIS A 19 -2.16 13.67 1.68
CA HIS A 19 -2.19 12.76 0.55
C HIS A 19 -1.59 11.40 0.95
N VAL A 20 -2.21 10.31 0.50
CA VAL A 20 -1.75 8.94 0.74
C VAL A 20 -1.21 8.34 -0.56
N TYR A 21 0.05 7.96 -0.55
CA TYR A 21 0.65 7.19 -1.64
C TYR A 21 0.60 5.71 -1.26
N ILE A 22 0.16 4.88 -2.20
CA ILE A 22 -0.01 3.45 -1.97
C ILE A 22 0.84 2.72 -3.02
N ILE A 23 1.69 1.81 -2.58
CA ILE A 23 2.64 1.09 -3.45
C ILE A 23 2.67 -0.40 -3.10
N GLY A 24 2.73 -1.25 -4.13
CA GLY A 24 2.94 -2.69 -4.00
C GLY A 24 4.37 -3.13 -4.35
N HIS A 25 4.57 -4.44 -4.48
CA HIS A 25 5.78 -4.97 -5.09
C HIS A 25 5.86 -4.65 -6.59
N ASN A 26 7.05 -4.80 -7.19
CA ASN A 26 7.29 -4.73 -8.61
C ASN A 26 6.76 -6.00 -9.30
N TYR A 27 6.41 -5.87 -10.58
CA TYR A 27 5.63 -6.91 -11.29
C TYR A 27 4.33 -7.20 -10.53
N ILE A 28 3.57 -6.13 -10.30
CA ILE A 28 2.37 -6.14 -9.48
C ILE A 28 1.38 -7.22 -9.94
N ASP A 29 0.84 -7.96 -8.98
CA ASP A 29 -0.20 -8.96 -9.22
C ASP A 29 -1.57 -8.48 -8.68
N LEU A 30 -2.56 -9.38 -8.67
CA LEU A 30 -3.90 -9.06 -8.19
C LEU A 30 -4.00 -8.93 -6.66
N ASP A 31 -3.12 -9.56 -5.88
CA ASP A 31 -3.13 -9.42 -4.42
C ASP A 31 -2.66 -8.02 -4.03
N ALA A 32 -1.47 -7.64 -4.51
CA ALA A 32 -0.96 -6.29 -4.32
C ALA A 32 -1.93 -5.23 -4.85
N TYR A 33 -2.44 -5.37 -6.08
CA TYR A 33 -3.37 -4.39 -6.64
C TYR A 33 -4.70 -4.34 -5.86
N GLY A 34 -5.25 -5.48 -5.48
CA GLY A 34 -6.48 -5.56 -4.70
C GLY A 34 -6.32 -4.91 -3.32
N ALA A 35 -5.20 -5.16 -2.65
CA ALA A 35 -4.84 -4.52 -1.39
C ALA A 35 -4.72 -2.99 -1.54
N MET A 36 -4.10 -2.51 -2.62
CA MET A 36 -4.01 -1.08 -2.92
C MET A 36 -5.40 -0.45 -3.05
N VAL A 37 -6.31 -1.10 -3.79
CA VAL A 37 -7.71 -0.64 -3.94
C VAL A 37 -8.43 -0.64 -2.59
N GLY A 38 -8.25 -1.67 -1.77
CA GLY A 38 -8.88 -1.72 -0.45
C GLY A 38 -8.41 -0.60 0.48
N ILE A 39 -7.10 -0.30 0.49
CA ILE A 39 -6.57 0.87 1.21
C ILE A 39 -7.18 2.17 0.68
N SER A 40 -7.30 2.33 -0.64
CA SER A 40 -7.87 3.56 -1.21
C SER A 40 -9.31 3.81 -0.75
N LYS A 41 -10.12 2.76 -0.56
CA LYS A 41 -11.47 2.87 0.02
C LYS A 41 -11.49 3.36 1.47
N ILE A 42 -10.50 2.96 2.27
CA ILE A 42 -10.31 3.49 3.62
C ILE A 42 -9.93 4.98 3.55
N VAL A 43 -9.03 5.35 2.63
CA VAL A 43 -8.60 6.75 2.44
C VAL A 43 -9.79 7.64 2.00
N GLU A 44 -10.59 7.18 1.03
CA GLU A 44 -11.80 7.85 0.55
C GLU A 44 -12.80 8.10 1.68
N LYS A 45 -12.99 7.12 2.58
CA LYS A 45 -13.88 7.26 3.76
C LYS A 45 -13.49 8.43 4.68
N PHE A 46 -12.22 8.85 4.68
CA PHE A 46 -11.75 10.01 5.44
C PHE A 46 -11.62 11.29 4.60
N ASN A 47 -12.17 11.31 3.38
CA ASN A 47 -12.10 12.45 2.45
C ASN A 47 -10.65 12.90 2.15
N LYS A 48 -9.71 11.94 2.11
CA LYS A 48 -8.31 12.18 1.77
C LYS A 48 -8.03 11.76 0.32
N LYS A 49 -7.01 12.37 -0.27
CA LYS A 49 -6.55 12.03 -1.63
C LYS A 49 -5.59 10.85 -1.60
N TYR A 50 -5.57 10.06 -2.67
CA TYR A 50 -4.61 9.00 -2.85
C TYR A 50 -4.02 8.94 -4.26
N THR A 51 -2.84 8.32 -4.36
CA THR A 51 -2.18 7.96 -5.61
C THR A 51 -1.63 6.54 -5.48
N PHE A 52 -1.84 5.72 -6.52
CA PHE A 52 -1.19 4.44 -6.70
C PHE A 52 0.16 4.65 -7.38
N ILE A 53 1.23 4.10 -6.81
CA ILE A 53 2.56 4.10 -7.44
C ILE A 53 2.77 2.74 -8.11
N ILE A 54 2.77 2.74 -9.44
CA ILE A 54 3.03 1.57 -10.28
C ILE A 54 3.99 1.99 -11.38
N ASN A 55 5.24 1.55 -11.26
CA ASN A 55 6.35 1.84 -12.17
C ASN A 55 6.90 0.56 -12.81
N ASP A 56 6.01 -0.38 -13.10
CA ASP A 56 6.37 -1.58 -13.82
C ASP A 56 6.43 -1.29 -15.33
N ASN A 57 7.44 -1.85 -16.00
CA ASN A 57 7.55 -1.74 -17.47
C ASN A 57 6.41 -2.46 -18.17
N GLU A 58 6.00 -3.60 -17.61
CA GLU A 58 4.89 -4.43 -18.09
C GLU A 58 4.01 -4.77 -16.90
N ILE A 59 2.70 -4.61 -17.08
CA ILE A 59 1.67 -4.95 -16.08
C ILE A 59 0.94 -6.19 -16.59
N GLU A 60 0.74 -7.18 -15.71
CA GLU A 60 0.02 -8.40 -16.06
C GLU A 60 -1.38 -8.08 -16.62
N LEU A 61 -1.83 -8.84 -17.62
CA LEU A 61 -3.12 -8.62 -18.28
C LEU A 61 -4.28 -8.61 -17.28
N SER A 62 -4.24 -9.48 -16.28
CA SER A 62 -5.26 -9.58 -15.22
C SER A 62 -5.37 -8.29 -14.41
N VAL A 63 -4.24 -7.73 -13.98
CA VAL A 63 -4.16 -6.44 -13.26
C VAL A 63 -4.59 -5.28 -14.16
N ASN A 64 -4.12 -5.24 -15.41
CA ASN A 64 -4.52 -4.19 -16.36
C ASN A 64 -6.05 -4.22 -16.60
N ASN A 65 -6.65 -5.41 -16.74
CA ASN A 65 -8.10 -5.57 -16.84
C ASN A 65 -8.82 -5.05 -15.59
N ALA A 66 -8.30 -5.32 -14.39
CA ALA A 66 -8.85 -4.81 -13.14
C ALA A 66 -8.76 -3.27 -13.06
N ILE A 67 -7.61 -2.68 -13.42
CA ILE A 67 -7.40 -1.23 -13.50
C ILE A 67 -8.43 -0.57 -14.43
N ASN A 68 -8.62 -1.15 -15.62
CA ASN A 68 -9.58 -0.67 -16.60
C ASN A 68 -11.01 -0.76 -16.09
N LYS A 69 -11.39 -1.91 -15.53
CA LYS A 69 -12.74 -2.15 -15.00
C LYS A 69 -13.12 -1.20 -13.87
N LEU A 70 -12.15 -0.81 -13.03
CA LEU A 70 -12.36 0.11 -11.91
C LEU A 70 -12.16 1.59 -12.29
N ASN A 71 -11.79 1.90 -13.53
CA ASN A 71 -11.46 3.26 -14.00
C ASN A 71 -10.35 3.93 -13.16
N ASN A 72 -9.40 3.15 -12.65
CA ASN A 72 -8.38 3.64 -11.71
C ASN A 72 -7.15 4.27 -12.40
N LYS A 73 -7.11 4.31 -13.73
CA LYS A 73 -5.98 4.85 -14.52
C LYS A 73 -5.56 6.25 -14.09
N ASN A 74 -6.50 7.11 -13.73
CA ASN A 74 -6.23 8.50 -13.34
C ASN A 74 -5.57 8.65 -11.96
N TYR A 75 -5.54 7.57 -11.16
CA TYR A 75 -4.91 7.56 -9.84
C TYR A 75 -3.51 6.93 -9.86
N ILE A 76 -3.04 6.44 -11.01
CA ILE A 76 -1.76 5.75 -11.12
C ILE A 76 -0.69 6.72 -11.62
N GLU A 77 0.42 6.78 -10.87
CA GLU A 77 1.64 7.49 -11.27
C GLU A 77 2.85 6.55 -11.20
N LYS A 78 3.87 6.81 -12.02
CA LYS A 78 5.13 6.06 -12.00
C LYS A 78 6.07 6.50 -10.87
N GLU A 79 5.85 7.69 -10.33
CA GLU A 79 6.69 8.28 -9.32
C GLU A 79 5.88 9.20 -8.41
N VAL A 80 6.45 9.54 -7.27
CA VAL A 80 5.87 10.48 -6.31
C VAL A 80 6.27 11.91 -6.68
N LYS A 81 5.27 12.76 -6.95
CA LYS A 81 5.48 14.17 -7.34
C LYS A 81 5.51 15.16 -6.17
N ASP A 82 4.65 14.98 -5.16
CA ASP A 82 4.60 15.83 -3.96
C ASP A 82 4.41 14.97 -2.70
N PHE A 83 5.41 14.96 -1.84
CA PHE A 83 5.44 14.17 -0.60
C PHE A 83 5.35 15.04 0.67
N ASN A 84 4.96 16.30 0.55
CA ASN A 84 4.82 17.16 1.72
C ASN A 84 3.60 16.74 2.56
N LYS A 85 3.84 16.41 3.83
CA LYS A 85 2.82 15.88 4.76
C LYS A 85 2.02 14.73 4.14
N SER A 86 2.71 13.79 3.49
CA SER A 86 2.11 12.59 2.93
C SER A 86 2.35 11.35 3.79
N LEU A 87 1.53 10.33 3.57
CA LEU A 87 1.69 8.99 4.11
C LEU A 87 2.04 8.04 2.96
N LEU A 88 3.04 7.17 3.13
CA LEU A 88 3.28 6.03 2.26
C LEU A 88 2.70 4.76 2.91
N VAL A 89 1.86 4.05 2.17
CA VAL A 89 1.37 2.71 2.53
C VAL A 89 1.97 1.72 1.54
N VAL A 90 2.84 0.86 2.03
CA VAL A 90 3.39 -0.28 1.30
C VAL A 90 2.51 -1.49 1.57
N VAL A 91 2.09 -2.18 0.52
CA VAL A 91 1.31 -3.42 0.61
C VAL A 91 2.04 -4.57 -0.09
N ASP A 92 1.84 -5.78 0.43
CA ASP A 92 2.22 -7.03 -0.23
C ASP A 92 3.72 -7.23 -0.50
N THR A 93 4.54 -6.48 0.23
CA THR A 93 5.96 -6.76 0.38
C THR A 93 6.52 -6.03 1.58
N ASN A 94 7.36 -6.73 2.34
CA ASN A 94 8.12 -6.18 3.44
C ASN A 94 9.56 -5.83 3.05
N LYS A 95 9.93 -5.93 1.76
CA LYS A 95 11.30 -5.75 1.25
C LYS A 95 11.39 -4.56 0.30
N GLY A 96 12.13 -3.53 0.67
CA GLY A 96 12.26 -2.30 -0.13
C GLY A 96 12.78 -2.52 -1.56
N LYS A 97 13.68 -3.49 -1.75
CA LYS A 97 14.23 -3.83 -3.08
C LYS A 97 13.18 -4.38 -4.06
N LEU A 98 12.05 -4.87 -3.56
CA LEU A 98 10.95 -5.41 -4.34
C LEU A 98 9.88 -4.37 -4.61
N LEU A 99 10.05 -3.11 -4.20
CA LEU A 99 9.05 -2.07 -4.51
C LEU A 99 9.08 -1.73 -6.00
N SER A 100 7.91 -1.43 -6.55
CA SER A 100 7.79 -0.97 -7.94
C SER A 100 8.61 0.33 -8.20
N CYS A 101 8.85 1.14 -7.17
CA CYS A 101 9.71 2.32 -7.21
C CYS A 101 10.78 2.25 -6.11
N LYS A 102 12.06 2.15 -6.49
CA LYS A 102 13.18 1.83 -5.57
C LYS A 102 13.54 2.97 -4.59
N ASP A 103 13.31 4.22 -4.97
CA ASP A 103 13.71 5.39 -4.17
C ASP A 103 12.51 6.04 -3.45
N VAL A 104 11.37 5.35 -3.41
CA VAL A 104 10.15 5.91 -2.82
C VAL A 104 10.27 6.06 -1.31
N LEU A 105 10.96 5.14 -0.63
CA LEU A 105 11.03 5.10 0.84
C LEU A 105 11.71 6.34 1.41
N ASP A 106 12.78 6.81 0.75
CA ASP A 106 13.57 7.97 1.20
C ASP A 106 12.80 9.30 1.12
N LYS A 107 11.67 9.33 0.41
CA LYS A 107 10.83 10.52 0.25
C LYS A 107 9.82 10.70 1.38
N PHE A 108 9.65 9.73 2.28
CA PHE A 108 8.58 9.73 3.27
C PHE A 108 9.08 9.58 4.70
N ASN A 109 8.59 10.45 5.58
CA ASN A 109 8.80 10.32 7.02
C ASN A 109 7.79 9.37 7.69
N GLN A 110 6.61 9.21 7.08
CA GLN A 110 5.55 8.33 7.59
C GLN A 110 5.31 7.21 6.60
N ILE A 111 5.70 5.99 7.01
CA ILE A 111 5.57 4.77 6.22
C ILE A 111 4.83 3.73 7.06
N ILE A 112 3.85 3.08 6.47
CA ILE A 112 3.16 1.89 7.01
C ILE A 112 3.39 0.76 6.02
N VAL A 113 3.81 -0.40 6.51
CA VAL A 113 4.01 -1.60 5.69
C VAL A 113 3.01 -2.67 6.15
N ILE A 114 2.29 -3.27 5.20
CA ILE A 114 1.30 -4.32 5.44
C ILE A 114 1.61 -5.49 4.51
N ASP A 115 2.02 -6.61 5.07
CA ASP A 115 2.45 -7.77 4.29
C ASP A 115 2.07 -9.09 5.00
N HIS A 116 2.04 -10.17 4.25
CA HIS A 116 1.82 -11.54 4.75
C HIS A 116 3.02 -12.47 4.45
N HIS A 117 4.04 -12.02 3.74
CA HIS A 117 5.23 -12.84 3.50
C HIS A 117 6.06 -13.02 4.78
N ASN A 118 6.99 -13.99 4.75
CA ASN A 118 7.89 -14.23 5.88
C ASN A 118 8.81 -13.03 6.13
N ILE A 119 9.08 -12.76 7.42
CA ILE A 119 10.13 -11.84 7.83
C ILE A 119 11.49 -12.50 7.56
N THR A 120 12.39 -11.73 6.97
CA THR A 120 13.77 -12.15 6.65
C THR A 120 14.74 -11.03 7.01
N GLU A 121 16.03 -11.27 6.83
CA GLU A 121 17.07 -10.23 7.01
C GLU A 121 16.90 -9.03 6.06
N GLU A 122 16.19 -9.22 4.94
CA GLU A 122 15.93 -8.16 3.95
C GLU A 122 14.67 -7.34 4.27
N THR A 123 13.94 -7.69 5.32
CA THR A 123 12.73 -7.00 5.72
C THR A 123 13.05 -5.59 6.23
N LEU A 124 12.26 -4.61 5.80
CA LEU A 124 12.40 -3.20 6.16
C LEU A 124 12.31 -2.99 7.68
N ASN A 125 13.29 -2.29 8.24
CA ASN A 125 13.27 -1.88 9.64
C ASN A 125 12.43 -0.60 9.83
N ILE A 126 11.10 -0.75 9.87
CA ILE A 126 10.14 0.35 9.98
C ILE A 126 9.22 0.14 11.19
N ASN A 127 8.97 1.20 11.96
CA ASN A 127 8.18 1.14 13.19
C ASN A 127 6.73 0.67 12.97
N ASN A 128 6.10 1.05 11.85
CA ASN A 128 4.71 0.71 11.54
C ASN A 128 4.60 -0.48 10.57
N LEU A 129 5.34 -1.55 10.84
CA LEU A 129 5.25 -2.81 10.10
C LEU A 129 4.15 -3.71 10.69
N PHE A 130 3.17 -4.06 9.86
CA PHE A 130 2.27 -5.19 10.07
C PHE A 130 2.69 -6.33 9.16
N ASN A 131 3.06 -7.47 9.76
CA ASN A 131 3.43 -8.66 9.02
C ASN A 131 2.87 -9.90 9.73
N ASP A 132 2.06 -10.69 9.05
CA ASP A 132 1.50 -11.93 9.59
C ASP A 132 1.32 -12.99 8.50
N SER A 133 2.17 -14.02 8.53
CA SER A 133 2.20 -15.08 7.52
C SER A 133 1.15 -16.17 7.68
N ASN A 134 0.24 -16.02 8.65
CA ASN A 134 -0.94 -16.87 8.74
C ASN A 134 -2.06 -16.42 7.78
N TYR A 135 -2.01 -15.18 7.28
CA TYR A 135 -2.96 -14.68 6.29
C TYR A 135 -2.62 -15.24 4.90
N SER A 136 -3.66 -15.61 4.15
CA SER A 136 -3.53 -16.17 2.79
C SER A 136 -3.02 -15.16 1.77
N SER A 137 -3.28 -13.88 2.00
CA SER A 137 -3.03 -12.77 1.07
C SER A 137 -3.03 -11.44 1.81
N THR A 138 -2.39 -10.43 1.24
CA THR A 138 -2.51 -9.06 1.76
C THR A 138 -3.95 -8.55 1.62
N CYS A 139 -4.68 -8.95 0.57
CA CYS A 139 -6.11 -8.70 0.40
C CYS A 139 -6.96 -9.19 1.58
N GLU A 140 -6.63 -10.34 2.18
CA GLU A 140 -7.32 -10.83 3.38
C GLU A 140 -7.15 -9.86 4.56
N ILE A 141 -5.92 -9.43 4.82
CA ILE A 141 -5.59 -8.44 5.86
C ILE A 141 -6.38 -7.15 5.62
N ILE A 142 -6.36 -6.63 4.38
CA ILE A 142 -7.07 -5.39 4.02
C ILE A 142 -8.59 -5.57 4.13
N THR A 143 -9.12 -6.74 3.82
CA THR A 143 -10.56 -7.05 3.98
C THR A 143 -10.98 -7.00 5.44
N GLU A 144 -10.18 -7.56 6.35
CA GLU A 144 -10.43 -7.45 7.80
C GLU A 144 -10.34 -6.00 8.29
N LEU A 145 -9.36 -5.23 7.80
CA LEU A 145 -9.25 -3.80 8.11
C LEU A 145 -10.50 -3.04 7.65
N LEU A 146 -10.94 -3.24 6.40
CA LEU A 146 -12.14 -2.60 5.84
C LEU A 146 -13.37 -2.85 6.70
N ARG A 147 -13.59 -4.10 7.14
CA ARG A 147 -14.72 -4.46 8.04
C ARG A 147 -14.64 -3.75 9.39
N SER A 148 -13.45 -3.36 9.81
CA SER A 148 -13.23 -2.70 11.09
C SER A 148 -13.46 -1.19 11.04
N PHE A 149 -13.37 -0.55 9.87
CA PHE A 149 -13.50 0.91 9.71
C PHE A 149 -14.95 1.36 9.62
#